data_AF-A0A7M7GQL7-F1
#
_entry.id   AF-A0A7M7GQL7-F1
#
_cell.length_a   1.000
_cell.length_b   1.000
_cell.length_c   1.000
_cell.angle_alpha   90.00
_cell.angle_beta   90.00
_cell.angle_gamma   90.00
#
_symmetry.space_group_name_H-M   'P 1'
#
loop_
_entity.id
_entity.type
_entity.pdbx_description
1 polymer ?
#
loop_
_entity_poly.entity_id
_entity_poly.type
_entity_poly.pdbx_seq_one_letter_code
_entity_poly.pdbx_strand_id
1 'polypeptide(L)'
;MVFGRTFYSRILSNLRYNLGNDIQFYSVFPPTYIKPIYKKDEQELIYKSPKINQLIHAPIKPATNFETCSEFHDIIVRENIILDPKTVLHHAIKNCTPILELRKIRRGGINYQVPIPINETRAQFLSMNWLIKTAQEKGNTEKISDMLAKEIIDAAKNQGRVIKKKQELHKLCEANRAYAHYRWL
;
A
#
# COMPACT_ATOMS: atom_id res chain seq x y z
N MET A 1 45.21 29.56 -1.30
CA MET A 1 43.78 29.89 -1.16
C MET A 1 42.99 28.82 -1.91
N VAL A 2 42.69 27.70 -1.26
CA VAL A 2 42.07 26.51 -1.88
C VAL A 2 40.89 26.12 -1.01
N PHE A 3 39.68 26.56 -1.33
CA PHE A 3 38.44 25.99 -0.83
C PHE A 3 37.32 26.36 -1.79
N GLY A 4 36.68 25.37 -2.41
CA GLY A 4 35.47 25.63 -3.19
C GLY A 4 35.09 24.58 -4.24
N ARG A 5 35.27 23.28 -4.00
CA ARG A 5 34.73 22.22 -4.89
C ARG A 5 34.39 20.91 -4.18
N THR A 6 33.58 20.94 -3.12
CA THR A 6 33.05 19.69 -2.53
C THR A 6 31.70 19.91 -1.84
N PHE A 7 30.61 20.20 -2.58
CA PHE A 7 29.26 20.10 -1.98
C PHE A 7 28.13 19.68 -2.93
N TYR A 8 28.34 19.65 -4.26
CA TYR A 8 27.25 19.39 -5.22
C TYR A 8 27.15 17.96 -5.79
N SER A 9 27.99 17.00 -5.38
CA SER A 9 28.00 15.66 -6.00
C SER A 9 27.13 14.59 -5.31
N ARG A 10 26.38 14.92 -4.25
CA ARG A 10 25.67 13.91 -3.43
C ARG A 10 24.15 13.97 -3.40
N ILE A 11 23.52 14.87 -4.16
CA ILE A 11 22.05 15.07 -4.12
C ILE A 11 21.35 14.74 -5.45
N LEU A 12 22.08 14.54 -6.55
CA LEU A 12 21.49 14.48 -7.90
C LEU A 12 21.53 13.11 -8.60
N SER A 13 21.73 11.99 -7.90
CA SER A 13 21.69 10.66 -8.55
C SER A 13 20.30 10.05 -8.70
N ASN A 14 19.26 10.58 -8.04
CA ASN A 14 17.94 9.93 -7.98
C ASN A 14 16.75 10.79 -8.45
N LEU A 15 16.99 11.90 -9.15
CA LEU A 15 15.93 12.74 -9.69
C LEU A 15 15.95 12.76 -11.22
N ARG A 16 15.34 11.74 -11.83
CA ARG A 16 14.77 11.87 -13.17
C ARG A 16 13.50 11.02 -13.30
N TYR A 17 12.41 11.60 -12.84
CA TYR A 17 11.03 11.35 -13.28
C TYR A 17 10.42 12.76 -13.38
N ASN A 18 9.73 13.22 -14.43
CA ASN A 18 8.88 12.61 -15.45
C ASN A 18 8.80 13.55 -16.67
N LEU A 19 8.41 13.02 -17.83
CA LEU A 19 7.32 13.50 -18.71
C LEU A 19 7.40 12.77 -20.06
N GLY A 20 6.40 11.92 -20.36
CA GLY A 20 5.98 11.51 -21.70
C GLY A 20 7.00 10.83 -22.64
N ASN A 21 6.61 9.65 -23.12
CA ASN A 21 7.19 8.86 -24.23
C ASN A 21 8.27 7.85 -23.85
N ASP A 22 7.90 6.58 -24.01
CA ASP A 22 8.73 5.41 -24.36
C ASP A 22 10.23 5.60 -24.14
N ILE A 23 10.67 5.38 -22.91
CA ILE A 23 12.09 5.21 -22.61
C ILE A 23 12.50 3.92 -23.31
N GLN A 24 13.05 4.03 -24.51
CA GLN A 24 13.80 2.93 -25.11
C GLN A 24 15.01 2.71 -24.21
N PHE A 25 14.90 1.77 -23.28
CA PHE A 25 16.03 1.22 -22.56
C PHE A 25 16.89 0.49 -23.59
N TYR A 26 17.76 1.23 -24.27
CA TYR A 26 18.86 0.63 -25.00
C TYR A 26 19.74 -0.05 -23.95
N SER A 27 19.53 -1.34 -23.73
CA SER A 27 20.43 -2.12 -22.90
C SER A 27 21.78 -2.12 -23.58
N VAL A 28 22.84 -1.76 -22.84
CA VAL A 28 24.24 -1.82 -23.31
C VAL A 28 24.59 -3.22 -23.84
N PHE A 29 23.87 -4.24 -23.36
CA PHE A 29 23.98 -5.62 -23.81
C PHE A 29 22.98 -5.96 -24.92
N PRO A 30 23.41 -6.63 -26.01
CA PRO A 30 22.52 -7.18 -27.03
C PRO A 30 21.45 -8.13 -26.44
N PRO A 31 20.32 -8.35 -27.15
CA PRO A 31 19.26 -9.27 -26.69
C PRO A 31 19.71 -10.74 -26.64
N THR A 32 20.85 -11.08 -27.25
CA THR A 32 21.45 -12.42 -27.23
C THR A 32 22.05 -12.80 -25.87
N TYR A 33 22.33 -11.83 -25.00
CA TYR A 33 22.91 -12.10 -23.68
C TYR A 33 21.86 -12.65 -22.71
N ILE A 34 22.24 -13.73 -22.01
CA ILE A 34 21.39 -14.40 -21.03
C ILE A 34 21.48 -13.65 -19.68
N LYS A 35 20.36 -13.58 -18.95
CA LYS A 35 20.35 -13.01 -17.59
C LYS A 35 21.14 -13.91 -16.63
N PRO A 36 21.86 -13.33 -15.66
CA PRO A 36 22.60 -14.11 -14.68
C PRO A 36 21.63 -14.84 -13.76
N ILE A 37 21.93 -16.12 -13.49
CA ILE A 37 21.18 -16.95 -12.56
C ILE A 37 22.00 -17.03 -11.28
N TYR A 38 21.51 -16.39 -10.23
CA TYR A 38 22.23 -16.26 -8.97
C TYR A 38 21.81 -17.33 -7.95
N LYS A 39 20.57 -17.81 -7.98
CA LYS A 39 20.07 -18.81 -7.03
C LYS A 39 20.77 -20.16 -7.21
N LYS A 40 21.32 -20.69 -6.12
CA LYS A 40 22.08 -21.94 -6.12
C LYS A 40 21.22 -23.13 -6.57
N ASP A 41 19.98 -23.20 -6.11
CA ASP A 41 19.05 -24.29 -6.45
C ASP A 41 18.77 -24.32 -7.96
N GLU A 42 18.56 -23.14 -8.56
CA GLU A 42 18.33 -22.99 -10.00
C GLU A 42 19.57 -23.37 -10.83
N GLN A 43 20.76 -23.02 -10.34
CA GLN A 43 22.03 -23.44 -10.96
C GLN A 43 22.15 -24.97 -10.95
N GLU A 44 21.90 -25.62 -9.81
CA GLU A 44 21.98 -27.08 -9.68
C GLU A 44 21.01 -27.81 -10.62
N LEU A 45 19.78 -27.28 -10.80
CA LEU A 45 18.81 -27.81 -11.75
C LEU A 45 19.32 -27.73 -13.20
N ILE A 46 20.01 -26.65 -13.55
CA ILE A 46 20.56 -26.46 -14.89
C ILE A 46 21.77 -27.36 -15.13
N TYR A 47 22.64 -27.52 -14.13
CA TYR A 47 23.77 -28.45 -14.20
C TYR A 47 23.33 -29.90 -14.40
N LYS A 48 22.20 -30.30 -13.81
CA LYS A 48 21.60 -31.63 -14.03
C LYS A 48 20.97 -31.79 -15.42
N SER A 49 20.66 -30.69 -16.10
CA SER A 49 19.99 -30.71 -17.40
C SER A 49 21.01 -30.81 -18.56
N PRO A 50 20.68 -31.47 -19.68
CA PRO A 50 21.56 -31.51 -20.86
C PRO A 50 21.73 -30.14 -21.54
N LYS A 51 20.92 -29.14 -21.12
CA LYS A 51 20.94 -27.76 -21.65
C LYS A 51 22.19 -26.98 -21.22
N ILE A 52 22.94 -27.48 -20.23
CA ILE A 52 24.20 -26.89 -19.76
C ILE A 52 25.19 -26.66 -20.90
N ASN A 53 25.33 -27.61 -21.83
CA ASN A 53 26.29 -27.52 -22.94
C ASN A 53 26.05 -26.31 -23.85
N GLN A 54 24.78 -25.92 -24.03
CA GLN A 54 24.42 -24.73 -24.81
C GLN A 54 24.68 -23.43 -24.02
N LEU A 55 24.60 -23.48 -22.69
CA LEU A 55 24.75 -22.33 -21.81
C LEU A 55 26.22 -22.02 -21.48
N ILE A 56 27.10 -23.02 -21.48
CA ILE A 56 28.54 -22.84 -21.20
C ILE A 56 29.17 -21.81 -22.16
N HIS A 57 28.74 -21.81 -23.42
CA HIS A 57 29.28 -20.94 -24.46
C HIS A 57 28.48 -19.65 -24.67
N ALA A 58 27.38 -19.46 -23.94
CA ALA A 58 26.54 -18.29 -24.08
C ALA A 58 27.08 -17.11 -23.26
N PRO A 59 27.06 -15.87 -23.80
CA PRO A 59 27.45 -14.69 -23.04
C PRO A 59 26.38 -14.35 -21.98
N ILE A 60 26.82 -14.21 -20.72
CA ILE A 60 25.96 -13.91 -19.57
C ILE A 60 26.13 -12.44 -19.18
N LYS A 61 25.03 -11.75 -18.88
CA LYS A 61 25.10 -10.36 -18.37
C LYS A 61 25.69 -10.36 -16.95
N PRO A 62 26.45 -9.32 -16.57
CA PRO A 62 26.88 -9.17 -15.18
C PRO A 62 25.65 -9.04 -14.26
N ALA A 63 25.72 -9.64 -13.07
CA ALA A 63 24.67 -9.49 -12.06
C ALA A 63 24.60 -8.04 -11.57
N THR A 64 23.38 -7.51 -11.49
CA THR A 64 23.12 -6.22 -10.86
C THR A 64 23.09 -6.36 -9.34
N ASN A 65 23.27 -5.25 -8.62
CA ASN A 65 23.31 -5.25 -7.14
C ASN A 65 22.04 -5.82 -6.47
N PHE A 66 20.90 -5.86 -7.19
CA PHE A 66 19.63 -6.38 -6.68
C PHE A 66 19.36 -7.83 -7.11
N GLU A 67 20.11 -8.39 -8.06
CA GLU A 67 20.01 -9.79 -8.50
C GLU A 67 20.86 -10.69 -7.59
N THR A 68 20.47 -10.77 -6.33
CA THR A 68 21.15 -11.55 -5.28
C THR A 68 20.21 -12.59 -4.69
N CYS A 69 20.74 -13.71 -4.19
CA CYS A 69 19.97 -14.77 -3.53
C CYS A 69 19.37 -14.37 -2.18
N SER A 70 19.62 -13.14 -1.71
CA SER A 70 19.14 -12.65 -0.43
C SER A 70 17.62 -12.51 -0.47
N GLU A 71 16.94 -13.01 0.57
CA GLU A 71 15.49 -12.90 0.74
C GLU A 71 14.97 -11.45 0.64
N PHE A 72 15.78 -10.48 1.05
CA PHE A 72 15.45 -9.04 0.96
C PHE A 72 15.25 -8.53 -0.48
N HIS A 73 15.85 -9.21 -1.46
CA HIS A 73 15.83 -8.84 -2.87
C HIS A 73 14.96 -9.76 -3.72
N ASP A 74 14.37 -10.80 -3.14
CA ASP A 74 13.47 -11.69 -3.87
C ASP A 74 12.23 -10.93 -4.35
N ILE A 75 11.97 -11.03 -5.66
CA ILE A 75 10.81 -10.38 -6.30
C ILE A 75 9.50 -10.83 -5.65
N ILE A 76 9.36 -12.12 -5.35
CA ILE A 76 8.15 -12.69 -4.73
C ILE A 76 7.92 -12.10 -3.33
N VAL A 77 8.99 -11.93 -2.54
CA VAL A 77 8.90 -11.35 -1.20
C VAL A 77 8.57 -9.86 -1.29
N ARG A 78 9.19 -9.14 -2.23
CA ARG A 78 8.92 -7.73 -2.48
C ARG A 78 7.51 -7.45 -3.00
N GLU A 79 6.96 -8.31 -3.85
CA GLU A 79 5.57 -8.16 -4.34
C GLU A 79 4.55 -8.21 -3.20
N ASN A 80 4.83 -9.00 -2.17
CA ASN A 80 3.97 -9.07 -0.98
C ASN A 80 4.09 -7.83 -0.07
N ILE A 81 5.13 -7.02 -0.23
CA ILE A 81 5.42 -5.85 0.61
C ILE A 81 5.13 -4.58 -0.17
N ILE A 82 3.98 -3.95 0.13
CA ILE A 82 3.66 -2.63 -0.40
C ILE A 82 4.59 -1.61 0.28
N LEU A 83 5.59 -1.14 -0.45
CA LEU A 83 6.63 -0.23 0.06
C LEU A 83 6.23 1.26 0.04
N ASP A 84 5.32 1.67 -0.85
CA ASP A 84 4.95 3.08 -0.98
C ASP A 84 3.93 3.48 0.10
N PRO A 85 4.29 4.34 1.07
CA PRO A 85 3.40 4.77 2.15
C PRO A 85 2.13 5.46 1.63
N LYS A 86 2.18 6.12 0.46
CA LYS A 86 1.01 6.77 -0.14
C LYS A 86 -0.03 5.73 -0.55
N THR A 87 0.40 4.64 -1.17
CA THR A 87 -0.51 3.56 -1.58
C THR A 87 -1.14 2.86 -0.38
N VAL A 88 -0.36 2.61 0.68
CA VAL A 88 -0.85 2.02 1.93
C VAL A 88 -1.91 2.92 2.58
N LEU A 89 -1.67 4.24 2.61
CA LEU A 89 -2.63 5.20 3.15
C LEU A 89 -3.94 5.21 2.36
N HIS A 90 -3.88 5.26 1.02
CA HIS A 90 -5.09 5.21 0.19
C HIS A 90 -5.86 3.91 0.38
N HIS A 91 -5.15 2.78 0.49
CA HIS A 91 -5.76 1.47 0.76
C HIS A 91 -6.43 1.43 2.14
N ALA A 92 -5.76 1.92 3.18
CA ALA A 92 -6.31 2.02 4.53
C ALA A 92 -7.58 2.88 4.57
N ILE A 93 -7.56 4.07 3.95
CA ILE A 93 -8.72 4.96 3.86
C ILE A 93 -9.89 4.24 3.17
N LYS A 94 -9.64 3.59 2.02
CA LYS A 94 -10.66 2.83 1.29
C LYS A 94 -11.31 1.76 2.18
N ASN A 95 -10.53 1.00 2.94
CA ASN A 95 -11.04 -0.03 3.85
C ASN A 95 -11.87 0.57 5.00
N CYS A 96 -11.45 1.72 5.53
CA CYS A 96 -12.14 2.44 6.60
C CYS A 96 -13.42 3.16 6.15
N THR A 97 -13.60 3.44 4.85
CA THR A 97 -14.77 4.19 4.37
C THR A 97 -16.09 3.45 4.66
N PRO A 98 -17.04 4.07 5.37
CA PRO A 98 -18.39 3.54 5.55
C PRO A 98 -19.29 3.89 4.35
N ILE A 99 -20.24 3.00 4.04
CA ILE A 99 -21.19 3.18 2.93
C ILE A 99 -22.49 3.86 3.41
N LEU A 100 -22.96 3.49 4.59
CA LEU A 100 -24.18 3.99 5.21
C LEU A 100 -23.84 4.75 6.49
N GLU A 101 -24.63 5.76 6.85
CA GLU A 101 -24.66 6.37 8.18
C GLU A 101 -26.08 6.32 8.75
N LEU A 102 -26.20 6.46 10.07
CA LEU A 102 -27.50 6.60 10.74
C LEU A 102 -27.79 8.07 11.00
N ARG A 103 -28.92 8.54 10.51
CA ARG A 103 -29.45 9.88 10.79
C ARG A 103 -30.61 9.78 11.76
N LYS A 104 -30.62 10.65 12.78
CA LYS A 104 -31.77 10.77 13.69
C LYS A 104 -32.89 11.53 12.97
N ILE A 105 -34.06 10.91 12.83
CA ILE A 105 -35.25 11.52 12.22
C ILE A 105 -36.41 11.42 13.21
N ARG A 106 -37.12 12.53 13.45
CA ARG A 106 -38.25 12.58 14.39
C ARG A 106 -39.56 12.36 13.65
N ARG A 107 -40.35 11.35 14.05
CA ARG A 107 -41.68 11.05 13.51
C ARG A 107 -42.60 10.59 14.63
N GLY A 108 -43.84 11.10 14.66
CA GLY A 108 -44.83 10.70 15.67
C GLY A 108 -44.38 10.90 17.13
N GLY A 109 -43.52 11.89 17.40
CA GLY A 109 -42.99 12.17 18.74
C GLY A 109 -41.76 11.33 19.16
N ILE A 110 -41.39 10.29 18.40
CA ILE A 110 -40.23 9.42 18.64
C ILE A 110 -39.09 9.77 17.67
N ASN A 111 -37.83 9.58 18.11
CA ASN A 111 -36.65 9.77 17.28
C ASN A 111 -36.14 8.40 16.76
N TYR A 112 -36.26 8.16 15.46
CA TYR A 112 -35.76 6.96 14.81
C TYR A 112 -34.32 7.14 14.31
N GLN A 113 -33.54 6.06 14.32
CA GLN A 113 -32.25 6.01 13.64
C GLN A 113 -32.46 5.42 12.24
N VAL A 114 -32.33 6.27 11.22
CA VAL A 114 -32.64 5.91 9.84
C VAL A 114 -31.34 5.74 9.06
N PRO A 115 -31.09 4.59 8.42
CA PRO A 115 -29.90 4.38 7.61
C PRO A 115 -30.00 5.15 6.29
N ILE A 116 -28.95 5.90 5.95
CA ILE A 116 -28.85 6.75 4.76
C ILE A 116 -27.49 6.51 4.08
N PRO A 117 -27.45 6.38 2.74
CA PRO A 117 -26.18 6.32 2.01
C PRO A 117 -25.42 7.64 2.14
N ILE A 118 -24.13 7.53 2.41
CA ILE A 118 -23.25 8.69 2.62
C ILE A 118 -22.72 9.16 1.27
N ASN A 119 -22.57 10.48 1.11
CA ASN A 119 -21.79 11.04 0.01
C ASN A 119 -20.29 10.69 0.16
N GLU A 120 -19.59 10.47 -0.95
CA GLU A 120 -18.19 10.03 -0.97
C GLU A 120 -17.26 10.96 -0.19
N THR A 121 -17.41 12.29 -0.35
CA THR A 121 -16.60 13.29 0.36
C THR A 121 -16.77 13.19 1.88
N ARG A 122 -18.00 12.95 2.34
CA ARG A 122 -18.32 12.77 3.76
C ARG A 122 -17.85 11.41 4.27
N ALA A 123 -17.95 10.35 3.47
CA ALA A 123 -17.44 9.02 3.82
C ALA A 123 -15.91 9.03 4.00
N GLN A 124 -15.20 9.70 3.09
CA GLN A 124 -13.75 9.92 3.19
C GLN A 124 -13.40 10.73 4.45
N PHE A 125 -14.10 11.84 4.70
CA PHE A 125 -13.88 12.63 5.91
C PHE A 125 -14.10 11.81 7.20
N LEU A 126 -15.17 11.01 7.27
CA LEU A 126 -15.43 10.14 8.42
C LEU A 126 -14.30 9.12 8.62
N SER A 127 -13.81 8.51 7.54
CA SER A 127 -12.73 7.52 7.62
C SER A 127 -11.42 8.13 8.14
N MET A 128 -11.04 9.32 7.67
CA MET A 128 -9.84 10.04 8.12
C MET A 128 -10.00 10.49 9.57
N ASN A 129 -11.17 11.03 9.93
CA ASN A 129 -11.46 11.47 11.29
C ASN A 129 -11.46 10.30 12.28
N TRP A 130 -11.96 9.13 11.90
CA TRP A 130 -11.90 7.94 12.74
C TRP A 130 -10.47 7.49 12.99
N LEU A 131 -9.61 7.44 11.96
CA LEU A 131 -8.19 7.11 12.11
C LEU A 131 -7.48 8.06 13.10
N ILE A 132 -7.72 9.38 12.97
CA ILE A 132 -7.12 10.37 13.86
C ILE A 132 -7.64 10.19 15.30
N LYS A 133 -8.95 10.02 15.49
CA LYS A 133 -9.55 9.85 16.82
C LYS A 133 -9.06 8.57 17.51
N THR A 134 -9.01 7.45 16.80
CA THR A 134 -8.52 6.19 17.39
C THR A 134 -7.04 6.27 17.76
N ALA A 135 -6.23 7.00 17.00
CA ALA A 135 -4.83 7.26 17.34
C ALA A 135 -4.71 8.13 18.61
N GLN A 136 -5.58 9.16 18.76
CA GLN A 136 -5.60 10.03 19.94
C GLN A 136 -6.11 9.31 21.21
N GLU A 137 -7.10 8.41 21.08
CA GLU A 137 -7.69 7.67 22.20
C GLU A 137 -6.70 6.71 22.90
N LYS A 138 -5.60 6.30 22.24
CA LYS A 138 -4.61 5.39 22.84
C LYS A 138 -3.70 6.03 23.91
N GLY A 139 -3.73 7.36 24.08
CA GLY A 139 -3.08 8.05 25.21
C GLY A 139 -1.56 8.21 25.12
N ASN A 140 -1.01 9.00 26.06
CA ASN A 140 0.32 9.65 26.06
C ASN A 140 1.58 8.74 26.10
N THR A 141 1.45 7.43 25.94
CA THR A 141 2.61 6.51 26.08
C THR A 141 3.54 6.56 24.87
N GLU A 142 3.03 6.86 23.68
CA GLU A 142 3.82 6.97 22.44
C GLU A 142 3.49 8.26 21.68
N LYS A 143 4.37 8.63 20.73
CA LYS A 143 4.12 9.76 19.83
C LYS A 143 2.92 9.45 18.94
N ILE A 144 2.10 10.47 18.70
CA ILE A 144 0.90 10.35 17.84
C ILE A 144 1.24 9.88 16.42
N SER A 145 2.42 10.24 15.89
CA SER A 145 2.92 9.79 14.59
C SER A 145 3.01 8.28 14.49
N ASP A 146 3.54 7.65 15.54
CA ASP A 146 3.86 6.23 15.55
C ASP A 146 2.58 5.41 15.75
N MET A 147 1.66 5.92 16.58
CA MET A 147 0.32 5.36 16.75
C MET A 147 -0.51 5.45 15.48
N LEU A 148 -0.48 6.59 14.79
CA LEU A 148 -1.20 6.76 13.52
C LEU A 148 -0.64 5.82 12.45
N ALA A 149 0.68 5.67 12.37
CA ALA A 149 1.32 4.74 11.43
C ALA A 149 0.88 3.28 11.70
N LYS A 150 0.86 2.86 12.96
CA LYS A 150 0.36 1.52 13.36
C LYS A 150 -1.09 1.32 12.95
N GLU A 151 -1.98 2.27 13.25
CA GLU A 151 -3.40 2.18 12.88
C GLU A 151 -3.62 2.15 11.35
N ILE A 152 -2.82 2.91 10.57
CA ILE A 152 -2.89 2.87 9.10
C ILE A 152 -2.51 1.49 8.57
N ILE A 153 -1.44 0.88 9.11
CA ILE A 153 -0.99 -0.45 8.71
C ILE A 153 -2.05 -1.51 9.06
N ASP A 154 -2.63 -1.44 10.26
CA ASP A 154 -3.68 -2.36 10.70
C ASP A 154 -4.93 -2.20 9.83
N ALA A 155 -5.35 -0.97 9.56
CA ALA A 155 -6.50 -0.67 8.70
C ALA A 155 -6.29 -1.15 7.25
N ALA A 156 -5.07 -1.02 6.72
CA ALA A 156 -4.73 -1.55 5.40
C ALA A 156 -4.89 -3.08 5.35
N LYS A 157 -4.68 -3.78 6.47
CA LYS A 157 -4.90 -5.23 6.61
C LYS A 157 -6.33 -5.62 7.01
N ASN A 158 -7.29 -4.68 6.98
CA ASN A 158 -8.66 -4.87 7.46
C ASN A 158 -8.76 -5.26 8.95
N GLN A 159 -7.80 -4.83 9.75
CA GLN A 159 -7.73 -5.06 11.18
C GLN A 159 -7.75 -3.73 11.95
N GLY A 160 -7.80 -3.80 13.28
CA GLY A 160 -7.74 -2.62 14.13
C GLY A 160 -9.10 -2.06 14.54
N ARG A 161 -9.05 -1.01 15.38
CA ARG A 161 -10.23 -0.45 16.05
C ARG A 161 -11.13 0.32 15.07
N VAL A 162 -10.53 0.98 14.08
CA VAL A 162 -11.28 1.74 13.06
C VAL A 162 -12.18 0.82 12.22
N ILE A 163 -11.66 -0.34 11.82
CA ILE A 163 -12.43 -1.32 11.04
C ILE A 163 -13.57 -1.90 11.88
N LYS A 164 -13.32 -2.21 13.15
CA LYS A 164 -14.37 -2.64 14.08
C LYS A 164 -15.49 -1.60 14.20
N LYS A 165 -15.15 -0.31 14.31
CA LYS A 165 -16.11 0.80 14.35
C LYS A 165 -16.95 0.89 13.07
N LYS A 166 -16.34 0.72 11.90
CA LYS A 166 -17.07 0.63 10.61
C LYS A 166 -18.06 -0.54 10.62
N GLN A 167 -17.62 -1.72 11.04
CA GLN A 167 -18.46 -2.92 11.10
C GLN A 167 -19.62 -2.76 12.09
N GLU A 168 -19.39 -2.20 13.26
CA GLU A 168 -20.43 -1.89 14.26
C GLU A 168 -21.48 -0.93 13.67
N LEU A 169 -21.05 0.10 12.95
CA LEU A 169 -21.95 1.02 12.28
C LEU A 169 -22.80 0.29 11.23
N HIS A 170 -22.21 -0.60 10.43
CA HIS A 170 -22.94 -1.36 9.40
C HIS A 170 -23.94 -2.33 10.02
N LYS A 171 -23.58 -3.04 11.09
CA LYS A 171 -24.50 -3.90 11.86
C LYS A 171 -25.67 -3.10 12.42
N LEU A 172 -25.40 -1.89 12.94
CA LEU A 172 -26.43 -1.00 13.46
C LEU A 172 -27.36 -0.46 12.34
N CYS A 173 -26.82 -0.22 11.15
CA CYS A 173 -27.62 0.13 9.96
C CYS A 173 -28.51 -1.04 9.52
N GLU A 174 -27.97 -2.25 9.52
CA GLU A 174 -28.70 -3.47 9.16
C GLU A 174 -29.86 -3.75 10.13
N ALA A 175 -29.63 -3.61 11.44
CA ALA A 175 -30.66 -3.74 12.46
C ALA A 175 -31.83 -2.74 12.25
N ASN A 176 -31.52 -1.53 11.76
CA ASN A 176 -32.49 -0.47 11.52
C ASN A 176 -32.99 -0.39 10.07
N ARG A 177 -32.76 -1.42 9.24
CA ARG A 177 -33.14 -1.42 7.81
C ARG A 177 -34.61 -1.11 7.58
N ALA A 178 -35.50 -1.54 8.48
CA ALA A 178 -36.94 -1.30 8.38
C ALA A 178 -37.29 0.19 8.31
N TYR A 179 -36.51 1.06 8.96
CA TYR A 179 -36.77 2.51 9.02
C TYR A 179 -36.25 3.30 7.82
N ALA A 180 -35.64 2.65 6.82
CA ALA A 180 -35.12 3.32 5.62
C ALA A 180 -36.16 4.20 4.91
N HIS A 181 -37.45 3.84 5.04
CA HIS A 181 -38.56 4.58 4.46
C HIS A 181 -38.83 5.96 5.05
N TYR A 182 -38.38 6.23 6.27
CA TYR A 182 -38.47 7.56 6.88
C TYR A 182 -37.48 8.57 6.31
N ARG A 183 -36.70 8.21 5.28
CA ARG A 183 -35.78 9.13 4.61
C ARG A 183 -36.50 10.12 3.69
N TRP A 184 -37.55 9.68 3.00
CA TRP A 184 -38.23 10.45 1.94
C TRP A 184 -39.62 10.97 2.35
N LEU A 185 -40.25 10.34 3.36
CA LEU A 185 -41.45 10.83 4.03
C LEU A 185 -41.06 11.85 5.09
#